data_AF-A0A2S6N6P4-F1
#
_entry.id   AF-A0A2S6N6P4-F1
#
_cell.length_a   1.000
_cell.length_b   1.000
_cell.length_c   1.000
_cell.angle_alpha   90.00
_cell.angle_beta   90.00
_cell.angle_gamma   90.00
#
_symmetry.space_group_name_H-M   'P 1'
#
loop_
_entity.id
_entity.type
_entity.pdbx_description
1 polymer ?
#
loop_
_entity_poly.entity_id
_entity_poly.type
_entity_poly.pdbx_seq_one_letter_code
_entity_poly.pdbx_strand_id
1 'polypeptide(L)'
;MTMARATLAALFLLSATPVLAGDIAQGKKIAQRWCAACHVVAMDQTQASADVPTFCDIAQRKSGEQLKLFLIDPHPKMPDMSLTREEIADIVAYIESLKP
;
A
#
# COMPACT_ATOMS: atom_id res chain seq x y z
N MET A 1 17.16 -12.62 -62.31
CA MET A 1 17.26 -11.58 -61.27
C MET A 1 16.08 -11.75 -60.32
N THR A 2 16.28 -12.37 -59.17
CA THR A 2 15.25 -12.49 -58.12
C THR A 2 15.95 -12.33 -56.78
N MET A 3 15.85 -11.13 -56.18
CA MET A 3 16.26 -10.90 -54.80
C MET A 3 15.07 -11.21 -53.89
N ALA A 4 15.18 -12.26 -53.08
CA ALA A 4 14.21 -12.56 -52.02
C ALA A 4 14.41 -11.56 -50.87
N ARG A 5 13.35 -10.83 -50.53
CA ARG A 5 13.31 -9.91 -49.39
C ARG A 5 13.15 -10.72 -48.11
N ALA A 6 14.16 -10.74 -47.25
CA ALA A 6 14.04 -11.27 -45.90
C ALA A 6 13.48 -10.17 -44.98
N THR A 7 12.20 -10.23 -44.67
CA THR A 7 11.58 -9.42 -43.60
C THR A 7 11.95 -10.02 -42.25
N LEU A 8 12.85 -9.36 -41.50
CA LEU A 8 13.06 -9.67 -40.08
C LEU A 8 11.82 -9.23 -39.29
N ALA A 9 11.07 -10.19 -38.74
CA ALA A 9 10.05 -9.93 -37.74
C ALA A 9 10.74 -9.73 -36.38
N ALA A 10 10.76 -8.49 -35.88
CA ALA A 10 11.24 -8.20 -34.54
C ALA A 10 10.17 -8.61 -33.51
N LEU A 11 10.45 -9.65 -32.72
CA LEU A 11 9.64 -10.03 -31.55
C LEU A 11 9.86 -9.00 -30.44
N PHE A 12 8.91 -8.09 -30.24
CA PHE A 12 8.86 -7.25 -29.04
C PHE A 12 8.45 -8.11 -27.84
N LEU A 13 9.41 -8.49 -27.01
CA LEU A 13 9.15 -9.10 -25.71
C LEU A 13 8.67 -7.99 -24.75
N LEU A 14 7.36 -7.89 -24.59
CA LEU A 14 6.75 -7.01 -23.59
C LEU A 14 7.08 -7.57 -22.19
N SER A 15 8.07 -6.98 -21.54
CA SER A 15 8.45 -7.34 -20.18
C SER A 15 7.41 -6.75 -19.23
N ALA A 16 6.45 -7.56 -18.78
CA ALA A 16 5.56 -7.18 -17.69
C ALA A 16 6.40 -7.14 -16.40
N THR A 17 6.66 -5.95 -15.88
CA THR A 17 7.22 -5.81 -14.53
C THR A 17 6.17 -6.31 -13.54
N PRO A 18 6.48 -7.29 -12.68
CA PRO A 18 5.55 -7.69 -11.65
C PRO A 18 5.31 -6.48 -10.74
N VAL A 19 4.06 -6.07 -10.60
CA VAL A 19 3.69 -5.16 -9.52
C VAL A 19 3.84 -5.98 -8.23
N LEU A 20 4.84 -5.64 -7.40
CA LEU A 20 4.99 -6.30 -6.12
C LEU A 20 3.79 -5.90 -5.25
N ALA A 21 3.01 -6.90 -4.84
CA ALA A 21 2.03 -6.72 -3.77
C ALA A 21 2.80 -6.40 -2.48
N GLY A 22 2.29 -5.48 -1.66
CA GLY A 22 2.94 -5.10 -0.40
C GLY A 22 3.06 -6.26 0.58
N ASP A 23 4.08 -6.22 1.44
CA ASP A 23 4.31 -7.17 2.52
C ASP A 23 3.43 -6.82 3.73
N ILE A 24 2.40 -7.64 3.96
CA ILE A 24 1.44 -7.49 5.07
C ILE A 24 2.15 -7.49 6.43
N ALA A 25 3.16 -8.36 6.63
CA ALA A 25 3.85 -8.49 7.90
C ALA A 25 4.72 -7.26 8.18
N GLN A 26 5.37 -6.72 7.15
CA GLN A 26 6.12 -5.47 7.25
C GLN A 26 5.17 -4.28 7.49
N GLY A 27 4.06 -4.21 6.77
CA GLY A 27 3.03 -3.18 6.95
C GLY A 27 2.48 -3.13 8.36
N LYS A 28 2.22 -4.31 8.96
CA LYS A 28 1.81 -4.42 10.37
C LYS A 28 2.85 -3.82 11.32
N LYS A 29 4.14 -4.13 11.14
CA LYS A 29 5.21 -3.60 12.00
C LYS A 29 5.31 -2.08 11.91
N ILE A 30 5.22 -1.53 10.69
CA ILE A 30 5.23 -0.09 10.46
C ILE A 30 4.01 0.57 11.11
N ALA A 31 2.81 0.00 10.93
CA ALA A 31 1.58 0.49 11.53
C ALA A 31 1.63 0.49 13.07
N GLN A 32 2.16 -0.58 13.68
CA GLN A 32 2.33 -0.65 15.13
C GLN A 32 3.31 0.41 15.65
N ARG A 33 4.37 0.70 14.88
CA ARG A 33 5.37 1.70 15.26
C ARG A 33 4.83 3.13 15.18
N TRP A 34 4.11 3.46 14.11
CA TRP A 34 3.80 4.85 13.77
C TRP A 34 2.34 5.23 13.94
N CYS A 35 1.42 4.30 13.67
CA CYS A 35 -0.01 4.59 13.61
C CYS A 35 -0.72 4.27 14.94
N ALA A 36 -0.17 3.36 15.74
CA ALA A 36 -0.77 2.90 17.00
C ALA A 36 -0.90 3.98 18.09
N ALA A 37 -0.15 5.09 17.98
CA ALA A 37 -0.29 6.21 18.91
C ALA A 37 -1.69 6.86 18.83
N CYS A 38 -2.34 6.78 17.67
CA CYS A 38 -3.66 7.37 17.43
C CYS A 38 -4.69 6.32 17.08
N HIS A 39 -4.40 5.42 16.14
CA HIS A 39 -5.35 4.43 15.62
C HIS A 39 -5.26 3.11 16.36
N VAL A 40 -6.37 2.39 16.50
CA VAL A 40 -6.35 0.95 16.80
C VAL A 40 -5.91 0.21 15.55
N VAL A 41 -4.70 -0.35 15.56
CA VAL A 41 -4.12 -1.04 14.39
C VAL A 41 -4.10 -2.57 14.52
N ALA A 42 -4.34 -3.09 15.71
CA ALA A 42 -4.39 -4.53 16.01
C ALA A 42 -5.37 -4.81 17.16
N MET A 43 -5.89 -6.05 17.23
CA MET A 43 -6.92 -6.43 18.20
C MET A 43 -6.48 -6.39 19.67
N ASP A 44 -5.17 -6.53 19.91
CA ASP A 44 -4.56 -6.53 21.25
C ASP A 44 -4.22 -5.12 21.76
N GLN A 45 -4.53 -4.09 20.99
CA GLN A 45 -4.25 -2.70 21.36
C GLN A 45 -5.33 -2.12 22.29
N THR A 46 -4.91 -1.64 23.46
CA THR A 46 -5.82 -1.15 24.52
C THR A 46 -5.92 0.37 24.61
N GLN A 47 -5.13 1.11 23.83
CA GLN A 47 -5.08 2.57 23.84
C GLN A 47 -5.06 3.14 22.42
N ALA A 48 -5.89 4.14 22.17
CA ALA A 48 -5.98 4.89 20.92
C ALA A 48 -6.69 6.23 21.19
N SER A 49 -6.64 7.16 20.24
CA SER A 49 -7.44 8.39 20.29
C SER A 49 -8.92 8.06 20.06
N ALA A 50 -9.82 8.68 20.82
CA ALA A 50 -11.26 8.34 20.79
C ALA A 50 -11.94 8.67 19.44
N ASP A 51 -11.48 9.71 18.74
CA ASP A 51 -12.15 10.26 17.54
C ASP A 51 -11.42 9.92 16.23
N VAL A 52 -10.63 8.85 16.19
CA VAL A 52 -9.98 8.39 14.95
C VAL A 52 -10.40 6.95 14.61
N PRO A 53 -10.59 6.63 13.32
CA PRO A 53 -11.11 5.32 12.93
C PRO A 53 -10.09 4.21 13.19
N THR A 54 -10.58 3.00 13.50
CA THR A 54 -9.73 1.80 13.58
C THR A 54 -9.23 1.40 12.20
N PHE A 55 -8.15 0.61 12.11
CA PHE A 55 -7.70 0.07 10.82
C PHE A 55 -8.76 -0.84 10.18
N CYS A 56 -9.53 -1.62 10.97
CA CYS A 56 -10.67 -2.38 10.46
C CYS A 56 -11.74 -1.48 9.84
N ASP A 57 -12.10 -0.37 10.50
CA ASP A 57 -13.04 0.61 9.95
C ASP A 57 -12.53 1.23 8.65
N ILE A 58 -11.24 1.57 8.59
CA ILE A 58 -10.59 2.13 7.41
C ILE A 58 -10.64 1.12 6.26
N ALA A 59 -10.30 -0.14 6.53
CA ALA A 59 -10.28 -1.22 5.54
C ALA A 59 -11.64 -1.43 4.85
N GLN A 60 -12.74 -1.23 5.59
CA GLN A 60 -14.10 -1.33 5.07
C GLN A 60 -14.52 -0.13 4.21
N ARG A 61 -13.96 1.07 4.46
CA ARG A 61 -14.45 2.33 3.89
C ARG A 61 -13.57 2.91 2.77
N LYS A 62 -12.32 2.44 2.65
CA LYS A 62 -11.32 2.99 1.72
C LYS A 62 -10.76 1.90 0.82
N SER A 63 -10.56 2.23 -0.46
CA SER A 63 -9.79 1.39 -1.37
C SER A 63 -8.29 1.54 -1.12
N GLY A 64 -7.49 0.53 -1.48
CA GLY A 64 -6.03 0.62 -1.38
C GLY A 64 -5.44 1.84 -2.10
N GLU A 65 -6.00 2.24 -3.24
CA GLU A 65 -5.55 3.45 -3.95
C GLU A 65 -5.84 4.74 -3.17
N GLN A 66 -7.02 4.84 -2.56
CA GLN A 66 -7.34 5.99 -1.69
C GLN A 66 -6.40 6.07 -0.50
N LEU A 67 -6.01 4.93 0.07
CA LEU A 67 -5.06 4.85 1.18
C LEU A 67 -3.65 5.26 0.75
N LYS A 68 -3.18 4.80 -0.42
CA LYS A 68 -1.88 5.20 -0.97
C LYS A 68 -1.79 6.71 -1.15
N LEU A 69 -2.80 7.31 -1.79
CA LEU A 69 -2.85 8.76 -2.00
C LEU A 69 -2.88 9.53 -0.68
N PHE A 70 -3.65 9.05 0.29
CA PHE A 70 -3.72 9.66 1.62
C PHE A 70 -2.39 9.59 2.39
N LEU A 71 -1.65 8.48 2.29
CA LEU A 71 -0.39 8.30 3.00
C LEU A 71 0.78 9.07 2.37
N ILE A 72 0.65 9.50 1.11
CA ILE A 72 1.63 10.39 0.45
C ILE A 72 1.54 11.81 1.02
N ASP A 73 0.33 12.29 1.31
CA ASP A 73 0.08 13.64 1.84
C ASP A 73 -1.03 13.57 2.90
N PRO A 74 -0.68 13.20 4.14
CA PRO A 74 -1.67 13.00 5.20
C PRO A 74 -2.22 14.33 5.73
N HIS A 75 -3.40 14.29 6.35
CA HIS A 75 -3.99 15.50 6.93
C HIS A 75 -3.11 16.07 8.08
N PRO A 76 -3.18 17.38 8.41
CA PRO A 76 -2.28 18.01 9.37
C PRO A 76 -2.29 17.46 10.81
N LYS A 77 -3.36 16.77 11.24
CA LYS A 77 -3.40 16.11 12.56
C LYS A 77 -2.57 14.81 12.61
N MET A 78 -2.18 14.26 11.47
CA MET A 78 -1.36 13.06 11.36
C MET A 78 0.07 13.53 11.10
N PRO A 79 1.07 13.01 11.85
CA PRO A 79 2.44 13.41 11.62
C PRO A 79 2.88 12.98 10.22
N ASP A 80 3.75 13.78 9.61
CA ASP A 80 4.53 13.31 8.47
C ASP A 80 5.50 12.24 8.96
N MET A 81 5.29 11.01 8.48
CA MET A 81 6.09 9.83 8.84
C MET A 81 7.27 9.62 7.87
N SER A 82 7.37 10.44 6.81
CA SER A 82 8.38 10.32 5.74
C SER A 82 8.46 8.91 5.14
N LEU A 83 7.30 8.28 4.95
CA LEU A 83 7.19 6.91 4.43
C LEU A 83 7.65 6.84 2.97
N THR A 84 8.38 5.78 2.63
CA THR A 84 8.70 5.43 1.25
C THR A 84 7.48 4.85 0.54
N ARG A 85 7.51 4.81 -0.80
CA ARG A 85 6.42 4.20 -1.60
C ARG A 85 6.21 2.72 -1.28
N GLU A 86 7.28 2.01 -0.93
CA GLU A 86 7.24 0.59 -0.55
C GLU A 86 6.57 0.43 0.82
N GLU A 87 6.96 1.22 1.82
CA GLU A 87 6.32 1.21 3.13
C GLU A 87 4.84 1.59 3.06
N ILE A 88 4.47 2.54 2.19
CA ILE A 88 3.06 2.88 1.93
C ILE A 88 2.34 1.66 1.35
N ALA A 89 2.93 0.94 0.37
CA ALA A 89 2.32 -0.24 -0.21
C ALA A 89 2.13 -1.36 0.83
N ASP A 90 3.10 -1.55 1.72
CA ASP A 90 3.04 -2.53 2.81
C ASP A 90 1.95 -2.18 3.82
N ILE A 91 1.86 -0.92 4.27
CA ILE A 91 0.81 -0.46 5.19
C ILE A 91 -0.57 -0.66 4.55
N VAL A 92 -0.72 -0.33 3.28
CA VAL A 92 -1.98 -0.51 2.55
C VAL A 92 -2.34 -1.98 2.46
N ALA A 93 -1.39 -2.85 2.11
CA ALA A 93 -1.62 -4.30 2.08
C ALA A 93 -2.06 -4.83 3.45
N TYR A 94 -1.45 -4.34 4.53
CA TYR A 94 -1.88 -4.68 5.88
C TYR A 94 -3.31 -4.22 6.17
N ILE A 95 -3.66 -2.96 5.91
CA ILE A 95 -5.02 -2.44 6.13
C ILE A 95 -6.03 -3.26 5.32
N GLU A 96 -5.75 -3.55 4.05
CA GLU A 96 -6.66 -4.33 3.21
C GLU A 96 -6.85 -5.77 3.68
N SER A 97 -5.84 -6.36 4.31
CA SER A 97 -5.95 -7.70 4.92
C SER A 97 -6.91 -7.77 6.11
N LEU A 98 -7.33 -6.62 6.65
CA LEU A 98 -8.27 -6.50 7.77
C LEU A 98 -9.73 -6.35 7.34
N LYS A 99 -10.01 -6.41 6.03
CA LYS A 99 -11.39 -6.49 5.52
C LYS A 99 -12.03 -7.79 6.02
N PRO A 100 -13.28 -7.74 6.53
CA PRO A 100 -14.01 -8.93 6.95
C PRO A 100 -14.39 -9.83 5.77
#